data_AF-A0A382YP01-F1
#
_entry.id   AF-A0A382YP01-F1
#
_cell.length_a   1.000
_cell.length_b   1.000
_cell.length_c   1.000
_cell.angle_alpha   90.00
_cell.angle_beta   90.00
_cell.angle_gamma   90.00
#
_symmetry.space_group_name_H-M   'P 1'
#
loop_
_entity.id
_entity.type
_entity.pdbx_description
1 polymer ?
#
loop_
_entity_poly.entity_id
_entity_poly.type
_entity_poly.pdbx_seq_one_letter_code
_entity_poly.pdbx_strand_id
1 'polypeptide(L)'
;MPKSYSAPPAMTIDESKSYSAKFKTNHGDINIDLFASQAPVTVNNFVFLARDGFYDNVIFHRVIPNFMIQGGDPDGTGMGGP
;
A
#
# COMPACT_ATOMS: atom_id res chain seq x y z
N MET A 1 5.61 17.64 -2.98
CA MET A 1 4.53 17.10 -3.82
C MET A 1 4.55 15.59 -3.65
N PRO A 2 3.39 14.93 -3.56
CA PRO A 2 3.33 13.47 -3.59
C PRO A 2 4.13 12.93 -4.76
N LYS A 3 4.75 11.75 -4.57
CA LYS A 3 5.30 11.03 -5.72
C LYS A 3 4.15 10.66 -6.64
N SER A 4 4.37 10.73 -7.95
CA SER A 4 3.41 10.25 -8.94
C SER A 4 4.12 9.50 -10.05
N TYR A 5 3.44 8.50 -10.62
CA TYR A 5 3.98 7.60 -11.62
C TYR A 5 3.11 7.64 -12.88
N SER A 6 3.72 7.85 -14.03
CA SER A 6 3.01 7.93 -15.31
C SER A 6 2.50 6.58 -15.83
N ALA A 7 2.96 5.47 -15.25
CA ALA A 7 2.59 4.12 -15.62
C ALA A 7 2.75 3.16 -14.44
N PRO A 8 2.03 2.02 -14.43
CA PRO A 8 2.25 0.97 -13.45
C PRO A 8 3.70 0.45 -13.48
N PRO A 9 4.28 0.05 -12.33
CA PRO A 9 5.62 -0.51 -12.29
C PRO A 9 5.67 -1.85 -13.06
N ALA A 10 6.83 -2.17 -13.62
CA ALA A 10 7.07 -3.48 -14.21
C ALA A 10 6.87 -4.60 -13.19
N MET A 11 6.48 -5.78 -13.65
CA MET A 11 6.38 -6.98 -12.79
C MET A 11 7.78 -7.42 -12.36
N THR A 12 8.05 -7.38 -11.06
CA THR A 12 9.36 -7.73 -10.47
C THR A 12 9.28 -8.74 -9.33
N ILE A 13 8.08 -8.97 -8.78
CA ILE A 13 7.86 -9.98 -7.76
C ILE A 13 7.90 -11.40 -8.35
N ASP A 14 8.19 -12.38 -7.50
CA ASP A 14 8.12 -13.80 -7.80
C ASP A 14 6.83 -14.35 -7.20
N GLU A 15 5.86 -14.69 -8.04
CA GLU A 15 4.51 -15.12 -7.62
C GLU A 15 4.50 -16.41 -6.78
N SER A 16 5.59 -17.19 -6.81
CA SER A 16 5.74 -18.41 -6.02
C SER A 16 6.20 -18.16 -4.57
N LYS A 17 6.65 -16.93 -4.25
CA LYS A 17 7.16 -16.57 -2.94
C LYS A 17 6.09 -15.97 -2.03
N SER A 18 6.30 -16.11 -0.73
CA SER A 18 5.54 -15.42 0.29
C SER A 18 6.06 -14.01 0.50
N TYR A 19 5.14 -13.05 0.54
CA TYR A 19 5.44 -11.65 0.84
C TYR A 19 4.63 -11.23 2.06
N SER A 20 5.21 -10.36 2.88
CA SER A 20 4.50 -9.71 3.98
C SER A 20 4.94 -8.26 4.07
N ALA A 21 4.11 -7.44 4.71
CA ALA A 21 4.40 -6.05 4.99
C ALA A 21 4.05 -5.70 6.44
N LYS A 22 4.86 -4.81 7.01
CA LYS A 22 4.66 -4.26 8.35
C LYS A 22 4.39 -2.77 8.24
N PHE A 23 3.23 -2.35 8.71
CA PHE A 23 2.81 -0.97 8.77
C PHE A 23 3.12 -0.50 10.19
N LYS A 24 4.12 0.38 10.33
CA LYS A 24 4.38 1.06 11.59
C LYS A 24 3.47 2.27 11.66
N THR A 25 2.45 2.20 12.52
CA THR A 25 1.50 3.30 12.68
C THR A 25 1.66 3.95 14.04
N ASN A 26 1.05 5.12 14.23
CA ASN A 26 0.94 5.76 15.55
C ASN A 26 0.00 5.02 16.53
N HIS A 27 -0.65 3.93 16.09
CA HIS A 27 -1.52 3.07 16.90
C HIS A 27 -0.96 1.64 17.02
N GLY A 28 0.31 1.44 16.68
CA GLY A 28 1.00 0.14 16.74
C GLY A 28 1.31 -0.46 15.37
N ASP A 29 1.93 -1.63 15.39
CA ASP A 29 2.30 -2.39 14.20
C ASP A 29 1.11 -3.18 13.66
N ILE A 30 0.86 -3.09 12.35
CA ILE A 30 -0.04 -3.99 11.62
C ILE A 30 0.82 -4.84 10.69
N ASN A 31 0.76 -6.17 10.83
CA ASN A 31 1.44 -7.09 9.94
C ASN A 31 0.41 -7.70 8.98
N ILE A 32 0.70 -7.68 7.68
CA ILE A 32 -0.16 -8.26 6.65
C ILE A 32 0.61 -9.25 5.79
N ASP A 33 -0.01 -10.37 5.47
CA ASP A 33 0.47 -11.31 4.46
C ASP A 33 -0.10 -10.93 3.09
N LEU A 34 0.74 -11.02 2.07
CA LEU A 34 0.41 -10.61 0.70
C LEU A 34 0.29 -11.86 -0.18
N PHE A 35 -0.90 -12.07 -0.74
CA PHE A 35 -1.19 -13.24 -1.58
C PHE A 35 -0.76 -13.04 -3.03
N ALA A 36 0.56 -13.08 -3.27
CA ALA A 36 1.16 -12.83 -4.59
C ALA A 36 0.59 -13.75 -5.69
N SER A 37 0.34 -15.02 -5.39
CA SER A 37 -0.22 -15.98 -6.35
C SER A 37 -1.68 -15.72 -6.73
N GLN A 38 -2.44 -15.01 -5.90
CA GLN A 38 -3.85 -14.70 -6.14
C GLN A 38 -4.05 -13.32 -6.77
N ALA A 39 -3.20 -12.35 -6.41
CA ALA A 39 -3.30 -10.96 -6.88
C ALA A 39 -1.92 -10.39 -7.26
N PRO A 40 -1.23 -10.96 -8.26
CA PRO A 40 0.17 -10.65 -8.54
C PRO A 40 0.41 -9.19 -8.90
N VAL A 41 -0.44 -8.61 -9.75
CA VAL A 41 -0.32 -7.19 -10.17
C VAL A 41 -0.49 -6.25 -8.98
N THR A 42 -1.48 -6.52 -8.11
CA THR A 42 -1.77 -5.72 -6.92
C THR A 42 -0.62 -5.80 -5.91
N VAL A 43 -0.13 -7.01 -5.64
CA VAL A 43 1.01 -7.22 -4.73
C VAL A 43 2.27 -6.57 -5.29
N ASN A 44 2.52 -6.67 -6.60
CA ASN A 44 3.66 -6.03 -7.25
C ASN A 44 3.60 -4.50 -7.07
N ASN A 45 2.45 -3.89 -7.35
CA ASN A 45 2.27 -2.46 -7.19
C ASN A 45 2.44 -2.02 -5.73
N PHE A 46 1.83 -2.74 -4.79
CA PHE A 46 1.96 -2.45 -3.37
C PHE A 46 3.41 -2.55 -2.86
N VAL A 47 4.12 -3.64 -3.22
CA VAL A 47 5.52 -3.84 -2.82
C VAL A 47 6.43 -2.76 -3.42
N PHE A 48 6.20 -2.38 -4.68
CA PHE A 48 6.93 -1.29 -5.33
C PHE A 48 6.74 0.03 -4.57
N LEU A 49 5.49 0.45 -4.36
CA LEU A 49 5.17 1.71 -3.67
C LEU A 49 5.69 1.73 -2.22
N ALA A 50 5.52 0.61 -1.49
CA ALA A 50 6.01 0.50 -0.12
C ALA A 50 7.54 0.60 -0.04
N ARG A 51 8.28 -0.05 -0.96
CA ARG A 51 9.76 0.03 -1.00
C ARG A 51 10.27 1.40 -1.43
N ASP A 52 9.48 2.13 -2.20
CA ASP A 52 9.80 3.51 -2.59
C ASP A 52 9.41 4.53 -1.49
N GLY A 53 8.88 4.09 -0.35
CA GLY A 53 8.48 4.96 0.75
C GLY A 53 7.21 5.79 0.45
N PHE A 54 6.42 5.39 -0.55
CA PHE A 54 5.23 6.13 -0.97
C PHE A 54 4.19 6.29 0.16
N TYR A 55 4.08 5.28 1.03
CA TYR A 55 3.12 5.26 2.14
C TYR A 55 3.66 5.92 3.43
N ASP A 56 4.88 6.44 3.43
CA ASP A 56 5.46 7.04 4.62
C ASP A 56 4.76 8.35 4.96
N ASN A 57 4.37 8.50 6.23
CA ASN A 57 3.58 9.63 6.74
C ASN A 57 2.21 9.82 6.06
N VAL A 58 1.69 8.79 5.39
CA VAL A 58 0.34 8.79 4.81
C VAL A 58 -0.71 8.41 5.86
N ILE A 59 -1.79 9.20 5.96
CA ILE A 59 -2.84 9.00 6.95
C ILE A 59 -3.91 7.98 6.50
N PHE A 60 -4.65 7.45 7.46
CA PHE A 60 -5.95 6.84 7.20
C PHE A 60 -7.03 7.95 7.20
N HIS A 61 -7.38 8.46 6.02
CA HIS A 61 -8.27 9.61 5.87
C HIS A 61 -9.77 9.26 6.05
N ARG A 62 -10.13 7.98 6.08
CA ARG A 62 -11.53 7.55 6.27
C ARG A 62 -11.61 6.36 7.24
N VAL A 63 -12.49 6.49 8.23
CA VAL A 63 -12.76 5.47 9.25
C VAL A 63 -14.27 5.30 9.38
N ILE A 64 -14.76 4.10 9.14
CA ILE A 64 -16.17 3.72 9.31
C ILE A 64 -16.24 2.64 10.39
N PRO A 65 -16.81 2.95 11.57
CA PRO A 65 -16.91 2.00 12.67
C PRO A 65 -17.56 0.68 12.23
N ASN A 66 -16.98 -0.44 12.67
CA ASN A 66 -17.44 -1.81 12.38
C ASN A 66 -17.48 -2.17 10.88
N PHE A 67 -16.74 -1.45 10.03
CA PHE A 67 -16.69 -1.74 8.60
C PHE A 67 -15.29 -1.65 8.02
N MET A 68 -14.71 -0.46 7.94
CA MET A 68 -13.43 -0.27 7.24
C MET A 68 -12.65 0.96 7.69
N ILE A 69 -11.34 0.92 7.44
CA ILE A 69 -10.46 2.09 7.36
C ILE A 69 -9.89 2.18 5.95
N GLN A 70 -9.64 3.39 5.47
CA GLN A 70 -9.06 3.68 4.16
C GLN A 70 -7.88 4.64 4.31
N GLY A 71 -6.78 4.32 3.63
CA GLY A 71 -5.57 5.14 3.57
C GLY A 71 -4.94 5.06 2.18
N GLY A 72 -3.64 5.30 2.08
CA GLY A 72 -2.90 5.19 0.82
C GLY A 72 -3.03 6.40 -0.13
N ASP A 73 -3.62 7.50 0.34
CA ASP A 73 -3.66 8.78 -0.37
C ASP A 73 -2.67 9.77 0.29
N PRO A 74 -1.55 10.11 -0.38
CA PRO A 74 -0.58 11.06 0.15
C PRO A 74 -1.13 12.47 0.41
N ASP A 75 -2.17 12.88 -0.30
CA ASP A 75 -2.83 14.18 -0.09
C ASP A 75 -3.86 14.12 1.07
N GLY A 76 -4.22 12.92 1.51
CA GLY A 76 -5.16 12.70 2.62
C GLY A 76 -6.60 13.13 2.34
N THR A 77 -6.95 13.38 1.08
CA THR A 77 -8.27 13.90 0.66
C THR A 77 -9.28 12.80 0.34
N GLY A 78 -8.79 11.59 0.08
CA GLY A 78 -9.54 10.45 -0.45
C GLY A 78 -9.68 10.43 -1.97
N MET A 79 -9.05 11.37 -2.68
CA MET A 79 -9.09 11.50 -4.14
C MET A 79 -7.72 11.32 -4.81
N GLY A 80 -6.64 11.29 -4.03
CA GLY A 80 -5.29 11.14 -4.56
C GLY A 80 -4.90 9.68 -4.82
N GLY A 81 -3.65 9.49 -5.21
CA GLY A 81 -3.09 8.19 -5.56
C GLY A 81 -1.66 8.33 -6.09
N PRO A 82 -0.99 7.19 -6.36
CA PRO A 82 0.28 7.15 -7.05
C PRO A 82 0.15 7.59 -8.53
#